data_AF-A0A8H7Y4M2-F1
#
_entry.id   AF-A0A8H7Y4M2-F1
#
_cell.length_a   1.000
_cell.length_b   1.000
_cell.length_c   1.000
_cell.angle_alpha   90.00
_cell.angle_beta   90.00
_cell.angle_gamma   90.00
#
_symmetry.space_group_name_H-M   'P 1'
#
loop_
_entity.id
_entity.type
_entity.pdbx_description
1 polymer ?
#
loop_
_entity_poly.entity_id
_entity_poly.type
_entity_poly.pdbx_seq_one_letter_code
_entity_poly.pdbx_strand_id
1 'polypeptide(L)'
;MKHRTLTWHDMRAHPISSYRREDNDWSYAPSSWIKRADEFGWAHLMAKTDPAPLSCFARGKLICLYAGCNLLVLSPALETNIIGMPLQTYRDIAMNDCPGSNKTRAEELRTLVIPKEYVRPHSSRVDTPRTIKILAAFVSRDWAWAINDFSTLAQMYIFTKDTPWDRELRPGTSLWDFVFARFTGGPDWFLEPVDALLKLREWRSSVLKASKCHERYCQKQISSYFGLAPQEVDSPCTGYGYNRPILQELLKNRNGCFAGIGRYSANDLLYTLGIYPGTPSRVICSDPALYAAFETGLQNYLAQFGTEPFLSRASSVPNTTNPFDFNEHLNSEFLRKWVLVYRRSMAVMSAKLYNFYASRGLFDENHIIGGAYVPNCNQLLDINRRVRKYVPVFFCEDPLAAYTVIRAKIPREWGCDVSRTRVVDDIKRFTYSTTIGTAQFRVPLDNRPFFHDKEPGTLIIGRPRIERTGKVGRPRKGLSKKRLLKLYDVQTGRKAV
;
A
#
# COMPACT_ATOMS: atom_id res chain seq x y z
N MET A 1 13.23 18.12 4.43
CA MET A 1 12.39 18.11 5.65
C MET A 1 11.84 19.52 5.84
N LYS A 2 10.52 19.75 5.80
CA LYS A 2 9.96 21.09 6.06
C LYS A 2 9.45 21.12 7.51
N HIS A 3 10.23 21.70 8.43
CA HIS A 3 9.79 21.94 9.80
C HIS A 3 9.02 23.26 9.87
N ARG A 4 7.78 23.22 10.35
CA ARG A 4 7.03 24.40 10.82
C ARG A 4 6.40 24.05 12.16
N THR A 5 6.94 24.67 13.21
CA THR A 5 6.53 24.54 14.61
C THR A 5 5.46 25.59 14.89
N LEU A 6 4.23 25.16 15.20
CA LEU A 6 3.21 26.01 15.82
C LEU A 6 2.36 25.17 16.76
N THR A 7 2.19 25.70 17.97
CA THR A 7 1.57 25.15 19.18
C THR A 7 0.04 25.25 19.16
N TRP A 8 -0.65 24.51 20.03
CA TRP A 8 -1.91 25.01 20.60
C TRP A 8 -1.71 25.68 21.96
N HIS A 9 -0.81 25.18 22.80
CA HIS A 9 0.08 25.92 23.73
C HIS A 9 0.99 24.85 24.37
N ASP A 10 2.31 25.07 24.34
CA ASP A 10 3.35 24.22 24.97
C ASP A 10 3.60 22.77 24.46
N MET A 11 3.78 22.59 23.15
CA MET A 11 4.81 21.65 22.67
C MET A 11 5.99 22.46 22.13
N ARG A 12 6.68 23.15 23.03
CA ARG A 12 7.99 23.75 22.73
C ARG A 12 8.98 22.59 22.60
N ALA A 13 9.84 22.63 21.59
CA ALA A 13 11.08 21.88 21.59
C ALA A 13 11.98 22.45 22.71
N HIS A 14 11.61 22.25 23.96
CA HIS A 14 12.54 22.41 25.05
C HIS A 14 13.52 21.25 24.94
N PRO A 15 14.84 21.50 24.98
CA PRO A 15 15.76 20.42 25.24
C PRO A 15 15.31 19.78 26.55
N ILE A 16 14.83 18.53 26.48
CA ILE A 16 14.40 17.79 27.67
C ILE A 16 15.56 17.89 28.68
N SER A 17 15.28 18.42 29.87
CA SER A 17 16.29 18.73 30.89
C SER A 17 17.07 17.48 31.36
N SER A 18 16.65 16.28 30.95
CA SER A 18 17.27 15.00 31.25
C SER A 18 18.32 14.53 30.24
N TYR A 19 18.59 15.26 29.14
CA TYR A 19 19.64 14.86 28.19
C TYR A 19 21.05 15.07 28.77
N ARG A 20 21.59 14.05 29.42
CA ARG A 20 23.01 14.02 29.83
C ARG A 20 23.90 13.59 28.67
N ARG A 21 24.74 14.51 28.18
CA ARG A 21 25.77 14.26 27.14
C ARG A 21 27.09 13.71 27.71
N GLU A 22 27.11 13.31 28.96
CA GLU A 22 28.36 13.21 29.73
C GLU A 22 29.23 11.97 29.38
N ASP A 23 28.72 11.01 28.59
CA ASP A 23 29.43 9.76 28.25
C ASP A 23 29.56 9.52 26.74
N ASN A 24 30.68 8.92 26.29
CA ASN A 24 30.92 8.49 24.89
C ASN A 24 29.89 7.49 24.33
N ASP A 25 28.97 6.97 25.16
CA ASP A 25 27.95 5.99 24.79
C ASP A 25 26.50 6.57 24.85
N TRP A 26 26.35 7.89 24.73
CA TRP A 26 25.04 8.54 24.83
C TRP A 26 24.11 8.36 23.61
N SER A 27 24.59 7.79 22.50
CA SER A 27 23.82 7.59 21.27
C SER A 27 24.14 6.25 20.58
N TYR A 28 23.19 5.73 19.80
CA TYR A 28 23.43 4.63 18.87
C TYR A 28 23.86 5.09 17.47
N ALA A 29 23.86 6.41 17.22
CA ALA A 29 24.23 6.99 15.93
C ALA A 29 25.75 7.25 15.83
N PRO A 30 26.34 7.22 14.61
CA PRO A 30 27.71 7.65 14.40
C PRO A 30 27.95 9.11 14.82
N SER A 31 29.15 9.42 15.32
CA SER A 31 29.50 10.77 15.78
C SER A 31 29.33 11.86 14.70
N SER A 32 29.53 11.50 13.42
CA SER A 32 29.30 12.40 12.28
C SER A 32 27.83 12.78 12.10
N TRP A 33 26.90 11.87 12.40
CA TRP A 33 25.46 12.13 12.33
C TRP A 33 25.02 13.01 13.47
N ILE A 34 25.55 12.77 14.67
CA ILE A 34 25.30 13.58 15.86
C ILE A 34 25.75 15.02 15.63
N LYS A 35 26.97 15.23 15.13
CA LYS A 35 27.50 16.57 14.83
C LYS A 35 26.58 17.31 13.86
N ARG A 36 26.14 16.65 12.79
CA ARG A 36 25.16 17.21 11.87
C ARG A 36 23.83 17.48 12.57
N ALA A 37 23.38 16.59 13.44
CA ALA A 37 22.14 16.76 14.16
C ALA A 37 22.18 17.94 15.14
N ASP A 38 23.37 18.28 15.66
CA ASP A 38 23.57 19.48 16.46
C ASP A 38 23.43 20.76 15.63
N GLU A 39 24.02 20.79 14.44
CA GLU A 39 23.94 21.95 13.52
C GLU A 39 22.49 22.34 13.17
N PHE A 40 21.57 21.39 13.21
CA PHE A 40 20.15 21.58 12.90
C PHE A 40 19.23 21.51 14.13
N GLY A 41 19.77 21.38 15.36
CA GLY A 41 18.98 21.42 16.61
C GLY A 41 18.14 20.16 16.92
N TRP A 42 18.45 19.02 16.32
CA TRP A 42 17.68 17.76 16.41
C TRP A 42 18.49 16.59 16.97
N ALA A 43 19.70 16.83 17.48
CA ALA A 43 20.53 15.80 18.12
C ALA A 43 19.86 15.11 19.32
N HIS A 44 18.93 15.79 19.98
CA HIS A 44 18.13 15.23 21.07
C HIS A 44 17.32 13.98 20.65
N LEU A 45 16.97 13.86 19.36
CA LEU A 45 16.29 12.69 18.80
C LEU A 45 17.22 11.46 18.64
N MET A 46 18.53 11.67 18.65
CA MET A 46 19.53 10.61 18.55
C MET A 46 20.05 10.15 19.92
N ALA A 47 19.70 10.85 21.00
CA ALA A 47 20.10 10.48 22.34
C ALA A 47 19.42 9.18 22.78
N LYS A 48 20.16 8.37 23.53
CA LYS A 48 19.56 7.25 24.26
C LYS A 48 18.59 7.79 25.29
N THR A 49 17.40 7.24 25.29
CA THR A 49 16.39 7.48 26.32
C THR A 49 16.29 6.27 27.23
N ASP A 50 15.57 6.42 28.34
CA ASP A 50 15.18 5.26 29.14
C ASP A 50 14.43 4.24 28.25
N PRO A 51 14.66 2.93 28.47
CA PRO A 51 13.96 1.90 27.72
C PRO A 51 12.44 2.04 27.88
N ALA A 52 11.73 2.06 26.76
CA ALA A 52 10.29 2.15 26.71
C ALA A 52 9.72 1.19 25.66
N PRO A 53 8.49 0.68 25.83
CA PRO A 53 7.84 -0.13 24.82
C PRO A 53 7.71 0.64 23.49
N LEU A 54 8.07 0.00 22.39
CA LEU A 54 7.76 0.50 21.04
C LEU A 54 6.33 0.13 20.69
N SER A 55 5.48 1.13 20.52
CA SER A 55 4.08 0.96 20.14
C SER A 55 3.85 1.42 18.70
N CYS A 56 2.88 0.79 18.02
CA CYS A 56 2.56 1.05 16.62
C CYS A 56 1.04 1.12 16.42
N PHE A 57 0.59 2.17 15.74
CA PHE A 57 -0.79 2.36 15.32
C PHE A 57 -0.82 2.69 13.83
N ALA A 58 -1.92 2.36 13.16
CA ALA A 58 -2.16 2.76 11.78
C ALA A 58 -3.49 3.53 11.68
N ARG A 59 -3.52 4.59 10.87
CA ARG A 59 -4.75 5.32 10.52
C ARG A 59 -4.80 5.49 9.00
N GLY A 60 -5.59 4.67 8.33
CA GLY A 60 -5.64 4.60 6.87
C GLY A 60 -4.31 4.15 6.27
N LYS A 61 -3.57 5.06 5.62
CA LYS A 61 -2.23 4.78 5.05
C LYS A 61 -1.08 5.30 5.93
N LEU A 62 -1.41 5.89 7.07
CA LEU A 62 -0.44 6.49 7.98
C LEU A 62 -0.06 5.49 9.05
N ILE A 63 1.19 5.55 9.50
CA ILE A 63 1.70 4.75 10.60
C ILE A 63 2.15 5.72 11.69
N CYS A 64 1.76 5.46 12.92
CA CYS A 64 2.25 6.17 14.10
C CYS A 64 3.06 5.21 14.96
N LEU A 65 4.31 5.56 15.23
CA LEU A 65 5.25 4.79 16.06
C LEU A 65 5.67 5.66 17.23
N TYR A 66 5.64 5.15 18.45
CA TYR A 66 6.18 5.90 19.59
C TYR A 66 6.93 5.01 20.56
N ALA A 67 7.93 5.60 21.20
CA ALA A 67 8.73 5.01 22.26
C ALA A 67 9.27 6.12 23.16
N GLY A 68 9.08 5.99 24.47
CA GLY A 68 9.48 6.99 25.45
C GLY A 68 8.83 8.33 25.14
N CYS A 69 9.60 9.41 25.15
CA CYS A 69 9.12 10.77 24.92
C CYS A 69 8.88 11.14 23.44
N ASN A 70 9.21 10.25 22.50
CA ASN A 70 9.16 10.53 21.07
C ASN A 70 8.08 9.74 20.34
N LEU A 71 7.35 10.43 19.46
CA LEU A 71 6.35 9.86 18.56
C LEU A 71 6.66 10.30 17.13
N LEU A 72 6.54 9.37 16.20
CA LEU A 72 6.74 9.54 14.77
C LEU A 72 5.43 9.20 14.04
N VAL A 73 4.87 10.15 13.30
CA VAL A 73 3.82 9.89 12.31
C VAL A 73 4.44 9.86 10.92
N LEU A 74 4.26 8.75 10.23
CA LEU A 74 4.86 8.42 8.94
C LEU A 74 3.78 8.22 7.88
N SER A 75 3.95 8.90 6.75
CA SER A 75 3.29 8.57 5.48
C SER A 75 4.29 7.80 4.59
N PRO A 76 4.15 6.47 4.45
CA PRO A 76 5.13 5.59 3.79
C PRO A 76 5.22 5.73 2.26
N ALA A 77 4.40 6.57 1.61
CA ALA A 77 4.41 6.77 0.16
C ALA A 77 4.47 5.46 -0.64
N LEU A 78 5.39 5.32 -1.62
CA LEU A 78 5.45 4.17 -2.53
C LEU A 78 6.40 3.07 -2.08
N GLU A 79 7.60 3.42 -1.60
CA GLU A 79 8.68 2.44 -1.35
C GLU A 79 9.24 2.47 0.08
N THR A 80 8.44 2.90 1.06
CA THR A 80 8.86 2.83 2.45
C THR A 80 8.67 1.45 3.05
N ASN A 81 9.74 0.90 3.62
CA ASN A 81 9.78 -0.41 4.25
C ASN A 81 10.34 -0.34 5.67
N ILE A 82 9.80 -1.15 6.59
CA ILE A 82 10.28 -1.29 7.96
C ILE A 82 11.02 -2.62 8.08
N ILE A 83 12.30 -2.58 8.47
CA ILE A 83 13.17 -3.75 8.57
C ILE A 83 13.69 -3.87 10.00
N GLY A 84 13.41 -5.01 10.63
CA GLY A 84 13.99 -5.36 11.93
C GLY A 84 15.31 -6.11 11.75
N MET A 85 16.33 -5.74 12.51
CA MET A 85 17.66 -6.36 12.47
C MET A 85 18.36 -6.34 13.83
N PRO A 86 19.33 -7.24 14.09
CA PRO A 86 20.20 -7.14 15.27
C PRO A 86 20.92 -5.79 15.34
N LEU A 87 21.19 -5.31 16.56
CA LEU A 87 21.87 -4.03 16.77
C LEU A 87 23.21 -3.94 16.03
N GLN A 88 23.99 -5.01 16.03
CA GLN A 88 25.29 -5.01 15.35
C GLN A 88 25.14 -4.77 13.85
N THR A 89 24.19 -5.46 13.20
CA THR A 89 23.88 -5.25 11.78
C THR A 89 23.50 -3.81 11.48
N TYR A 90 22.68 -3.18 12.34
CA TYR A 90 22.33 -1.77 12.21
C TYR A 90 23.56 -0.87 12.30
N ARG A 91 24.43 -1.09 13.29
CA ARG A 91 25.68 -0.32 13.47
C ARG A 91 26.60 -0.44 12.27
N ASP A 92 26.81 -1.66 11.77
CA ASP A 92 27.65 -1.90 10.60
C ASP A 92 27.15 -1.11 9.38
N ILE A 93 25.83 -1.02 9.18
CA ILE A 93 25.24 -0.22 8.10
C ILE A 93 25.38 1.27 8.36
N ALA A 94 25.07 1.72 9.58
CA ALA A 94 25.10 3.14 9.94
C ALA A 94 26.50 3.75 9.81
N MET A 95 27.56 2.96 10.02
CA MET A 95 28.95 3.39 9.87
C MET A 95 29.41 3.52 8.41
N ASN A 96 28.70 2.92 7.45
CA ASN A 96 29.07 2.88 6.03
C ASN A 96 28.27 3.90 5.20
N ASP A 97 28.35 5.16 5.59
CA ASP A 97 27.65 6.28 4.95
C ASP A 97 28.34 6.73 3.64
N CYS A 98 27.59 6.82 2.53
CA CYS A 98 28.07 7.27 1.23
C CYS A 98 27.13 8.30 0.57
N PRO A 99 27.64 9.17 -0.32
CA PRO A 99 26.81 10.08 -1.09
C PRO A 99 25.75 9.33 -1.92
N GLY A 100 24.57 9.92 -2.06
CA GLY A 100 23.49 9.36 -2.85
C GLY A 100 23.78 9.33 -4.35
N SER A 101 23.02 8.52 -5.10
CA SER A 101 23.19 8.35 -6.55
C SER A 101 22.80 9.57 -7.39
N ASN A 102 22.06 10.52 -6.83
CA ASN A 102 21.65 11.73 -7.53
C ASN A 102 22.76 12.79 -7.45
N LYS A 103 23.47 13.03 -8.56
CA LYS A 103 24.61 13.96 -8.62
C LYS A 103 24.35 15.35 -8.02
N THR A 104 23.13 15.89 -8.17
CA THR A 104 22.82 17.26 -7.69
C THR A 104 22.40 17.31 -6.23
N ARG A 105 22.00 16.17 -5.65
CA ARG A 105 21.50 16.07 -4.27
C ARG A 105 22.17 14.96 -3.48
N ALA A 106 23.33 14.51 -3.93
CA ALA A 106 24.01 13.33 -3.40
C ALA A 106 24.38 13.52 -1.92
N GLU A 107 24.81 14.73 -1.57
CA GLU A 107 25.19 15.09 -0.21
C GLU A 107 23.99 15.24 0.73
N GLU A 108 22.82 15.65 0.21
CA GLU A 108 21.58 15.75 0.98
C GLU A 108 20.88 14.39 1.13
N LEU A 109 20.94 13.55 0.10
CA LEU A 109 20.25 12.26 0.00
C LEU A 109 21.21 11.10 0.23
N ARG A 110 21.95 11.18 1.33
CA ARG A 110 22.95 10.17 1.71
C ARG A 110 22.32 8.79 1.81
N THR A 111 23.12 7.78 1.46
CA THR A 111 22.72 6.38 1.49
C THR A 111 23.74 5.58 2.27
N LEU A 112 23.36 4.40 2.73
CA LEU A 112 24.19 3.53 3.54
C LEU A 112 24.50 2.26 2.77
N VAL A 113 25.77 1.86 2.74
CA VAL A 113 26.15 0.61 2.07
C VAL A 113 25.74 -0.56 2.94
N ILE A 114 25.03 -1.52 2.34
CA ILE A 114 24.71 -2.80 2.97
C ILE A 114 25.98 -3.67 2.91
N PRO A 115 26.46 -4.20 4.06
CA PRO A 115 27.62 -5.10 4.09
C PRO A 115 27.48 -6.31 3.17
N LYS A 116 28.58 -6.75 2.56
CA LYS A 116 28.59 -7.77 1.50
C LYS A 116 28.07 -9.13 1.98
N GLU A 117 28.24 -9.46 3.24
CA GLU A 117 27.73 -10.66 3.89
C GLU A 117 26.20 -10.73 3.91
N TYR A 118 25.51 -9.60 3.80
CA TYR A 118 24.07 -9.51 3.67
C TYR A 118 23.57 -9.41 2.22
N VAL A 119 24.49 -9.38 1.25
CA VAL A 119 24.15 -9.46 -0.17
C VAL A 119 23.98 -10.92 -0.54
N ARG A 120 22.79 -11.31 -0.98
CA ARG A 120 22.53 -12.71 -1.33
C ARG A 120 23.32 -13.14 -2.57
N PRO A 121 24.00 -14.29 -2.56
CA PRO A 121 24.62 -14.82 -3.77
C PRO A 121 23.60 -14.96 -4.91
N HIS A 122 24.02 -14.59 -6.12
CA HIS A 122 23.20 -14.66 -7.34
C HIS A 122 21.95 -13.78 -7.34
N SER A 123 21.90 -12.79 -6.45
CA SER A 123 20.91 -11.72 -6.54
C SER A 123 21.40 -10.61 -7.49
N SER A 124 20.53 -9.68 -7.87
CA SER A 124 20.81 -8.76 -8.99
C SER A 124 21.98 -7.81 -8.70
N ARG A 125 22.81 -7.47 -9.69
CA ARG A 125 23.87 -6.44 -9.58
C ARG A 125 24.90 -6.68 -8.47
N VAL A 126 25.53 -7.86 -8.45
CA VAL A 126 26.56 -8.22 -7.45
C VAL A 126 27.78 -7.28 -7.51
N ASP A 127 28.07 -6.71 -8.69
CA ASP A 127 29.23 -5.86 -8.91
C ASP A 127 29.06 -4.41 -8.42
N THR A 128 27.83 -4.02 -8.04
CA THR A 128 27.56 -2.69 -7.48
C THR A 128 27.23 -2.80 -5.99
N PRO A 129 27.82 -1.96 -5.12
CA PRO A 129 27.46 -1.91 -3.71
C PRO A 129 25.95 -1.70 -3.55
N ARG A 130 25.29 -2.54 -2.74
CA ARG A 130 23.89 -2.34 -2.39
C ARG A 130 23.78 -1.22 -1.37
N THR A 131 22.77 -0.37 -1.53
CA THR A 131 22.56 0.75 -0.63
C THR A 131 21.15 0.76 -0.04
N ILE A 132 21.02 1.32 1.16
CA ILE A 132 19.76 1.55 1.86
C ILE A 132 19.67 3.01 2.33
N LYS A 133 18.46 3.57 2.36
CA LYS A 133 18.19 4.92 2.89
C LYS A 133 17.38 4.78 4.17
N ILE A 134 18.04 4.85 5.32
CA ILE A 134 17.36 4.82 6.63
C ILE A 134 16.88 6.24 6.95
N LEU A 135 15.58 6.43 7.07
CA LEU A 135 14.98 7.73 7.44
C LEU A 135 14.88 7.91 8.95
N ALA A 136 14.60 6.82 9.66
CA ALA A 136 14.49 6.79 11.11
C ALA A 136 14.74 5.36 11.61
N ALA A 137 15.21 5.22 12.85
CA ALA A 137 15.39 3.92 13.48
C ALA A 137 14.96 3.97 14.95
N PHE A 138 14.28 2.93 15.40
CA PHE A 138 14.02 2.68 16.83
C PHE A 138 14.99 1.60 17.30
N VAL A 139 15.86 1.95 18.24
CA VAL A 139 17.03 1.13 18.61
C VAL A 139 16.93 0.72 20.08
N SER A 140 16.97 -0.58 20.34
CA SER A 140 17.09 -1.19 21.67
C SER A 140 18.53 -1.66 21.91
N ARG A 141 18.76 -2.34 23.05
CA ARG A 141 20.08 -2.89 23.41
C ARG A 141 20.57 -3.98 22.46
N ASP A 142 19.66 -4.66 21.78
CA ASP A 142 19.93 -5.87 21.00
C ASP A 142 19.31 -5.86 19.59
N TRP A 143 18.40 -4.93 19.32
CA TRP A 143 17.60 -4.90 18.09
C TRP A 143 17.39 -3.48 17.57
N ALA A 144 17.20 -3.34 16.27
CA ALA A 144 16.85 -2.09 15.62
C ALA A 144 15.72 -2.31 14.61
N TRP A 145 14.73 -1.41 14.64
CA TRP A 145 13.71 -1.29 13.60
C TRP A 145 14.02 -0.07 12.74
N ALA A 146 14.53 -0.30 11.53
CA ALA A 146 14.90 0.74 10.58
C ALA A 146 13.75 0.99 9.59
N ILE A 147 13.35 2.26 9.46
CA ILE A 147 12.39 2.74 8.47
C ILE A 147 13.18 3.25 7.27
N ASN A 148 12.93 2.66 6.11
CA ASN A 148 13.73 2.88 4.91
C ASN A 148 12.85 3.38 3.79
N ASP A 149 13.31 4.34 2.99
CA ASP A 149 12.58 4.81 1.81
C ASP A 149 13.52 5.04 0.64
N PHE A 150 13.41 4.17 -0.37
CA PHE A 150 14.21 4.31 -1.58
C PHE A 150 13.77 5.53 -2.41
N SER A 151 12.46 5.79 -2.47
CA SER A 151 11.82 6.79 -3.32
C SER A 151 11.99 8.23 -2.83
N THR A 152 12.34 8.41 -1.55
CA THR A 152 12.45 9.73 -0.88
C THR A 152 11.14 10.54 -0.90
N LEU A 153 10.01 9.84 -1.01
CA LEU A 153 8.67 10.42 -1.01
C LEU A 153 7.99 10.31 0.36
N ALA A 154 8.55 9.53 1.28
CA ALA A 154 8.01 9.42 2.62
C ALA A 154 8.00 10.78 3.32
N GLN A 155 6.94 11.02 4.08
CA GLN A 155 6.79 12.21 4.89
C GLN A 155 6.70 11.81 6.36
N MET A 156 7.39 12.53 7.22
CA MET A 156 7.41 12.26 8.66
C MET A 156 7.22 13.52 9.47
N TYR A 157 6.51 13.36 10.59
CA TYR A 157 6.41 14.35 11.65
C TYR A 157 6.78 13.70 12.97
N ILE A 158 7.63 14.38 13.73
CA ILE A 158 8.10 13.91 15.03
C ILE A 158 7.52 14.85 16.09
N PHE A 159 6.95 14.25 17.14
CA PHE A 159 6.39 14.91 18.29
C PHE A 159 7.14 14.45 19.53
N THR A 160 7.64 15.41 20.29
CA THR A 160 8.39 15.16 21.53
C THR A 160 7.71 15.92 22.66
N LYS A 161 7.59 15.27 23.81
CA LYS A 161 7.06 15.87 25.04
C LYS A 161 7.93 15.47 26.24
N ASP A 162 7.80 16.16 27.36
CA ASP A 162 8.64 15.90 28.54
C ASP A 162 8.27 14.62 29.29
N THR A 163 7.12 14.03 28.99
CA THR A 163 6.66 12.77 29.58
C THR A 163 6.67 11.64 28.54
N PRO A 164 6.77 10.37 28.92
CA PRO A 164 6.62 9.28 27.96
C PRO A 164 5.24 9.30 27.29
N TRP A 165 5.19 9.02 25.99
CA TRP A 165 3.94 8.69 25.30
C TRP A 165 3.37 7.42 25.90
N ASP A 166 2.09 7.47 26.25
CA ASP A 166 1.40 6.36 26.89
C ASP A 166 0.08 6.05 26.16
N ARG A 167 -0.88 5.49 26.89
CA ARG A 167 -2.16 5.09 26.33
C ARG A 167 -3.11 6.28 26.04
N GLU A 168 -2.67 7.53 26.13
CA GLU A 168 -3.48 8.70 25.75
C GLU A 168 -3.77 8.77 24.24
N LEU A 169 -2.91 8.18 23.40
CA LEU A 169 -3.09 8.17 21.96
C LEU A 169 -4.12 7.12 21.54
N ARG A 170 -5.40 7.50 21.52
CA ARG A 170 -6.52 6.61 21.14
C ARG A 170 -7.53 7.27 20.21
N PRO A 171 -8.17 6.49 19.32
CA PRO A 171 -9.30 6.96 18.50
C PRO A 171 -10.35 7.71 19.33
N GLY A 172 -10.89 8.79 18.78
CA GLY A 172 -11.88 9.65 19.42
C GLY A 172 -11.34 10.70 20.41
N THR A 173 -10.02 10.74 20.64
CA THR A 173 -9.40 11.81 21.44
C THR A 173 -8.95 12.98 20.56
N SER A 174 -8.95 14.20 21.10
CA SER A 174 -8.43 15.39 20.39
C SER A 174 -6.95 15.23 20.01
N LEU A 175 -6.18 14.56 20.86
CA LEU A 175 -4.78 14.24 20.60
C LEU A 175 -4.64 13.35 19.37
N TRP A 176 -5.43 12.28 19.25
CA TRP A 176 -5.43 11.41 18.07
C TRP A 176 -5.66 12.18 16.78
N ASP A 177 -6.67 13.03 16.73
CA ASP A 177 -6.92 13.86 15.55
C ASP A 177 -5.78 14.84 15.28
N PHE A 178 -5.23 15.46 16.32
CA PHE A 178 -4.11 16.39 16.19
C PHE A 178 -2.87 15.75 15.56
N VAL A 179 -2.45 14.55 15.99
CA VAL A 179 -1.22 13.93 15.46
C VAL A 179 -1.36 13.56 13.98
N PHE A 180 -2.57 13.19 13.54
CA PHE A 180 -2.84 12.82 12.16
C PHE A 180 -3.29 14.00 11.27
N ALA A 181 -3.71 15.14 11.84
CA ALA A 181 -4.21 16.31 11.10
C ALA A 181 -3.22 16.90 10.09
N ARG A 182 -1.92 16.59 10.23
CA ARG A 182 -0.88 17.01 9.28
C ARG A 182 -0.94 16.30 7.94
N PHE A 183 -1.68 15.20 7.85
CA PHE A 183 -1.88 14.46 6.63
C PHE A 183 -3.34 14.58 6.18
N THR A 184 -3.52 14.72 4.87
CA THR A 184 -4.86 14.60 4.28
C THR A 184 -5.31 13.15 4.41
N GLY A 185 -6.26 12.92 5.31
CA GLY A 185 -6.79 11.60 5.62
C GLY A 185 -8.24 11.68 6.04
N GLY A 186 -8.77 10.54 6.45
CA GLY A 186 -10.03 10.47 7.16
C GLY A 186 -10.00 9.33 8.16
N PRO A 187 -11.12 9.08 8.84
CA PRO A 187 -11.22 8.06 9.86
C PRO A 187 -10.84 6.67 9.32
N ASP A 188 -10.15 5.90 10.15
CA ASP A 188 -9.75 4.54 9.83
C ASP A 188 -10.94 3.57 9.94
N TRP A 189 -11.08 2.67 8.97
CA TRP A 189 -12.21 1.73 8.93
C TRP A 189 -12.17 0.64 10.00
N PHE A 190 -11.05 0.44 10.69
CA PHE A 190 -10.91 -0.53 11.78
C PHE A 190 -10.99 0.15 13.14
N LEU A 191 -10.27 1.26 13.30
CA LEU A 191 -10.16 1.96 14.58
C LEU A 191 -11.27 2.98 14.82
N GLU A 192 -11.86 3.54 13.75
CA GLU A 192 -12.86 4.60 13.77
C GLU A 192 -14.08 4.23 12.87
N PRO A 193 -14.66 3.02 13.00
CA PRO A 193 -15.65 2.52 12.03
C PRO A 193 -16.93 3.37 11.98
N VAL A 194 -17.33 3.96 13.10
CA VAL A 194 -18.51 4.85 13.19
C VAL A 194 -18.27 6.13 12.40
N ASP A 195 -17.12 6.77 12.59
CA ASP A 195 -16.76 8.00 11.88
C ASP A 195 -16.52 7.74 10.39
N ALA A 196 -15.92 6.60 10.04
CA ALA A 196 -15.75 6.18 8.65
C ALA A 196 -17.09 5.98 7.93
N LEU A 197 -18.06 5.34 8.59
CA LEU A 197 -19.43 5.22 8.09
C LEU A 197 -20.12 6.57 7.95
N LEU A 198 -19.96 7.47 8.93
CA LEU A 198 -20.53 8.81 8.85
C LEU A 198 -19.96 9.58 7.65
N LYS A 199 -18.64 9.54 7.43
CA LYS A 199 -17.99 10.14 6.26
C LYS A 199 -18.45 9.52 4.94
N LEU A 200 -18.71 8.21 4.91
CA LEU A 200 -19.26 7.57 3.72
C LEU A 200 -20.68 8.07 3.39
N ARG A 201 -21.52 8.27 4.42
CA ARG A 201 -22.87 8.84 4.25
C ARG A 201 -22.84 10.30 3.83
N GLU A 202 -21.92 11.09 4.39
CA GLU A 202 -21.67 12.48 3.95
C GLU A 202 -21.23 12.52 2.48
N TRP A 203 -20.33 11.63 2.07
CA TRP A 203 -19.94 11.45 0.68
C TRP A 203 -21.13 11.12 -0.22
N ARG A 204 -21.98 10.17 0.16
CA ARG A 204 -23.21 9.82 -0.58
C ARG A 204 -24.10 11.05 -0.76
N SER A 205 -24.38 11.79 0.32
CA SER A 205 -25.19 13.01 0.29
C SER A 205 -24.60 14.08 -0.62
N SER A 206 -23.27 14.26 -0.58
CA SER A 206 -22.54 15.17 -1.46
C SER A 206 -22.67 14.80 -2.94
N VAL A 207 -22.51 13.51 -3.27
CA VAL A 207 -22.65 12.99 -4.64
C VAL A 207 -24.09 13.22 -5.16
N LEU A 208 -25.10 12.91 -4.34
CA LEU A 208 -26.50 13.11 -4.72
C LEU A 208 -26.86 14.59 -4.88
N LYS A 209 -26.35 15.45 -4.00
CA LYS A 209 -26.53 16.91 -4.11
C LYS A 209 -25.92 17.44 -5.41
N ALA A 210 -24.70 17.02 -5.73
CA ALA A 210 -24.02 17.42 -6.97
C ALA A 210 -24.80 16.96 -8.22
N SER A 211 -25.35 15.74 -8.21
CA SER A 211 -26.20 15.24 -9.31
C SER A 211 -27.43 16.12 -9.52
N LYS A 212 -28.17 16.43 -8.44
CA LYS A 212 -29.36 17.29 -8.50
C LYS A 212 -29.04 18.71 -8.97
N CYS A 213 -27.92 19.28 -8.53
CA CYS A 213 -27.48 20.60 -9.00
C CYS A 213 -27.19 20.59 -10.51
N HIS A 214 -26.56 19.53 -11.02
CA HIS A 214 -26.30 19.39 -12.44
C HIS A 214 -27.58 19.23 -13.27
N GLU A 215 -28.53 18.41 -12.82
CA GLU A 215 -29.84 18.25 -13.48
C GLU A 215 -30.58 19.59 -13.60
N ARG A 216 -30.60 20.39 -12.53
CA ARG A 216 -31.18 21.75 -12.54
C ARG A 216 -30.44 22.69 -13.49
N TYR A 217 -29.12 22.62 -13.55
CA TYR A 217 -28.32 23.41 -14.48
C TYR A 217 -28.68 23.08 -15.94
N CYS A 218 -28.76 21.79 -16.29
CA CYS A 218 -29.13 21.35 -17.63
C CYS A 218 -30.57 21.76 -17.99
N GLN A 219 -31.52 21.66 -17.05
CA GLN A 219 -32.89 22.16 -17.25
C GLN A 219 -32.92 23.67 -17.52
N LYS A 220 -32.15 24.46 -16.76
CA LYS A 220 -32.03 25.91 -16.96
C LYS A 220 -31.42 26.26 -18.32
N GLN A 221 -30.36 25.55 -18.72
CA GLN A 221 -29.75 25.71 -20.05
C GLN A 221 -30.76 25.42 -21.17
N ILE A 222 -31.53 24.32 -21.07
CA ILE A 222 -32.58 24.03 -22.05
C ILE A 222 -33.63 25.14 -22.07
N SER A 223 -34.07 25.63 -20.93
CA SER A 223 -35.03 26.75 -20.88
C SER A 223 -34.47 28.07 -21.43
N SER A 224 -33.16 28.34 -21.30
CA SER A 224 -32.54 29.54 -21.88
C SER A 224 -32.45 29.49 -23.41
N TYR A 225 -32.41 28.30 -24.02
CA TYR A 225 -32.53 28.14 -25.47
C TYR A 225 -33.92 28.53 -26.01
N PHE A 226 -34.96 28.56 -25.17
CA PHE A 226 -36.33 28.94 -25.53
C PHE A 226 -36.71 30.38 -25.16
N GLY A 227 -35.74 31.28 -24.91
CA GLY A 227 -35.97 32.73 -24.99
C GLY A 227 -36.25 33.50 -23.68
N LEU A 228 -35.76 33.05 -22.52
CA LEU A 228 -35.69 33.88 -21.31
C LEU A 228 -34.24 34.09 -20.90
N ALA A 229 -33.88 35.36 -20.69
CA ALA A 229 -32.54 35.94 -20.72
C ALA A 229 -31.41 35.16 -19.98
N PRO A 230 -30.15 35.24 -20.45
CA PRO A 230 -29.02 34.59 -19.81
C PRO A 230 -28.64 35.33 -18.53
N GLN A 231 -28.82 34.69 -17.37
CA GLN A 231 -28.03 35.02 -16.18
C GLN A 231 -26.75 34.19 -16.23
N GLU A 232 -25.60 34.83 -15.98
CA GLU A 232 -24.33 34.16 -15.78
C GLU A 232 -24.48 33.11 -14.67
N VAL A 233 -24.41 31.83 -15.04
CA VAL A 233 -24.42 30.73 -14.09
C VAL A 233 -23.01 30.16 -14.02
N ASP A 234 -22.40 30.29 -12.85
CA ASP A 234 -21.09 29.73 -12.53
C ASP A 234 -20.98 28.26 -12.98
N SER A 235 -20.04 28.00 -13.89
CA SER A 235 -19.74 26.68 -14.42
C SER A 235 -19.12 25.78 -13.36
N PRO A 236 -19.72 24.63 -12.98
CA PRO A 236 -19.10 23.74 -12.02
C PRO A 236 -18.01 22.87 -12.68
N CYS A 237 -16.78 23.36 -12.58
CA CYS A 237 -15.49 22.66 -12.41
C CYS A 237 -15.27 21.25 -13.02
N THR A 238 -14.51 21.23 -14.12
CA THR A 238 -13.44 20.28 -14.54
C THR A 238 -13.73 18.77 -14.74
N GLY A 239 -13.39 18.30 -15.96
CA GLY A 239 -12.97 16.94 -16.33
C GLY A 239 -14.05 15.86 -16.45
N TYR A 240 -14.81 15.63 -15.37
CA TYR A 240 -15.83 14.56 -15.29
C TYR A 240 -17.16 15.02 -14.66
N GLY A 241 -17.24 16.28 -14.20
CA GLY A 241 -18.46 16.85 -13.64
C GLY A 241 -19.09 15.98 -12.54
N TYR A 242 -20.37 15.63 -12.75
CA TYR A 242 -21.23 14.79 -11.90
C TYR A 242 -21.10 13.27 -12.18
N ASN A 243 -20.43 12.87 -13.27
CA ASN A 243 -20.26 11.48 -13.71
C ASN A 243 -18.92 10.88 -13.28
N ARG A 244 -18.40 11.27 -12.10
CA ARG A 244 -17.09 10.83 -11.65
C ARG A 244 -17.05 9.30 -11.46
N PRO A 245 -16.09 8.59 -12.08
CA PRO A 245 -15.89 7.16 -11.87
C PRO A 245 -15.64 6.82 -10.40
N ILE A 246 -16.27 5.75 -9.90
CA ILE A 246 -16.09 5.27 -8.53
C ILE A 246 -14.63 4.97 -8.20
N LEU A 247 -13.84 4.47 -9.17
CA LEU A 247 -12.42 4.25 -8.96
C LEU A 247 -11.70 5.55 -8.59
N GLN A 248 -12.01 6.66 -9.26
CA GLN A 248 -11.35 7.93 -8.96
C GLN A 248 -11.76 8.48 -7.60
N GLU A 249 -13.01 8.28 -7.20
CA GLU A 249 -13.52 8.68 -5.87
C GLU A 249 -12.80 7.90 -4.75
N LEU A 250 -12.61 6.58 -4.93
CA LEU A 250 -11.82 5.73 -4.04
C LEU A 250 -10.36 6.22 -3.93
N LEU A 251 -9.70 6.49 -5.06
CA LEU A 251 -8.27 6.86 -5.09
C LEU A 251 -7.99 8.26 -4.56
N LYS A 252 -8.91 9.21 -4.80
CA LYS A 252 -8.79 10.58 -4.30
C LYS A 252 -9.18 10.71 -2.83
N ASN A 253 -9.68 9.63 -2.22
CA ASN A 253 -10.16 9.62 -0.84
C ASN A 253 -11.12 10.79 -0.55
N ARG A 254 -12.12 10.97 -1.43
CA ARG A 254 -12.98 12.16 -1.36
C ARG A 254 -13.75 12.18 -0.04
N ASN A 255 -13.80 13.34 0.60
CA ASN A 255 -14.37 13.53 1.94
C ASN A 255 -13.74 12.64 3.04
N GLY A 256 -12.57 12.04 2.77
CA GLY A 256 -11.85 11.21 3.73
C GLY A 256 -12.44 9.81 3.99
N CYS A 257 -13.52 9.40 3.32
CA CYS A 257 -14.22 8.16 3.64
C CYS A 257 -13.56 6.88 3.08
N PHE A 258 -12.51 6.98 2.28
CA PHE A 258 -11.80 5.86 1.66
C PHE A 258 -10.35 5.77 2.15
N ALA A 259 -10.10 6.15 3.40
CA ALA A 259 -8.80 6.05 4.04
C ALA A 259 -8.27 4.60 3.94
N GLY A 260 -6.96 4.46 3.62
CA GLY A 260 -6.33 3.14 3.41
C GLY A 260 -6.45 2.58 1.99
N ILE A 261 -7.36 3.08 1.15
CA ILE A 261 -7.58 2.51 -0.19
C ILE A 261 -6.56 3.06 -1.19
N GLY A 262 -5.79 2.17 -1.81
CA GLY A 262 -4.82 2.45 -2.86
C GLY A 262 -5.25 1.88 -4.20
N ARG A 263 -4.37 1.99 -5.20
CA ARG A 263 -4.69 1.57 -6.58
C ARG A 263 -5.03 0.07 -6.66
N TYR A 264 -4.25 -0.79 -6.01
CA TYR A 264 -4.55 -2.22 -6.04
C TYR A 264 -5.86 -2.54 -5.31
N SER A 265 -6.04 -1.99 -4.10
CA SER A 265 -7.20 -2.32 -3.27
C SER A 265 -8.51 -1.76 -3.82
N ALA A 266 -8.48 -0.62 -4.50
CA ALA A 266 -9.65 -0.10 -5.20
C ALA A 266 -10.10 -1.03 -6.34
N ASN A 267 -9.19 -1.50 -7.18
CA ASN A 267 -9.52 -2.43 -8.27
C ASN A 267 -10.03 -3.77 -7.74
N ASP A 268 -9.38 -4.31 -6.71
CA ASP A 268 -9.78 -5.58 -6.11
C ASP A 268 -11.11 -5.47 -5.36
N LEU A 269 -11.37 -4.36 -4.65
CA LEU A 269 -12.67 -4.07 -4.04
C LEU A 269 -13.78 -4.09 -5.10
N LEU A 270 -13.62 -3.29 -6.16
CA LEU A 270 -14.62 -3.21 -7.22
C LEU A 270 -14.83 -4.56 -7.92
N TYR A 271 -13.78 -5.35 -8.07
CA TYR A 271 -13.88 -6.73 -8.51
C TYR A 271 -14.68 -7.62 -7.55
N THR A 272 -14.49 -7.51 -6.23
CA THR A 272 -15.30 -8.31 -5.28
C THR A 272 -16.77 -7.93 -5.29
N LEU A 273 -17.10 -6.68 -5.63
CA LEU A 273 -18.47 -6.17 -5.71
C LEU A 273 -19.10 -6.34 -7.10
N GLY A 274 -18.30 -6.70 -8.12
CA GLY A 274 -18.70 -6.72 -9.52
C GLY A 274 -19.21 -5.38 -10.02
N ILE A 275 -18.57 -4.30 -9.57
CA ILE A 275 -18.82 -2.93 -10.03
C ILE A 275 -17.76 -2.58 -11.07
N TYR A 276 -18.18 -2.02 -12.21
CA TYR A 276 -17.23 -1.55 -13.21
C TYR A 276 -16.47 -0.32 -12.69
N PRO A 277 -15.14 -0.23 -12.84
CA PRO A 277 -14.38 0.90 -12.28
C PRO A 277 -14.79 2.28 -12.79
N GLY A 278 -15.32 2.33 -14.02
CA GLY A 278 -15.89 3.52 -14.64
C GLY A 278 -17.33 3.86 -14.21
N THR A 279 -17.97 3.04 -13.36
CA THR A 279 -19.34 3.31 -12.91
C THR A 279 -19.40 4.65 -12.17
N PRO A 280 -20.24 5.61 -12.60
CA PRO A 280 -20.36 6.89 -11.92
C PRO A 280 -20.83 6.70 -10.49
N SER A 281 -20.20 7.37 -9.54
CA SER A 281 -20.60 7.26 -8.12
C SER A 281 -22.05 7.63 -7.88
N ARG A 282 -22.63 8.54 -8.68
CA ARG A 282 -24.05 8.86 -8.59
C ARG A 282 -24.96 7.64 -8.78
N VAL A 283 -24.60 6.71 -9.68
CA VAL A 283 -25.38 5.50 -9.96
C VAL A 283 -25.40 4.59 -8.73
N ILE A 284 -24.24 4.45 -8.08
CA ILE A 284 -24.12 3.69 -6.83
C ILE A 284 -24.92 4.38 -5.73
N CYS A 285 -24.79 5.69 -5.57
CA CYS A 285 -25.43 6.44 -4.49
C CYS A 285 -26.95 6.59 -4.65
N SER A 286 -27.47 6.62 -5.89
CA SER A 286 -28.88 6.82 -6.19
C SER A 286 -29.72 5.57 -5.97
N ASP A 287 -29.15 4.39 -6.17
CA ASP A 287 -29.81 3.11 -5.90
C ASP A 287 -29.55 2.70 -4.44
N PRO A 288 -30.57 2.65 -3.57
CA PRO A 288 -30.40 2.28 -2.17
C PRO A 288 -29.82 0.87 -1.96
N ALA A 289 -30.18 -0.09 -2.80
CA ALA A 289 -29.72 -1.47 -2.70
C ALA A 289 -28.25 -1.59 -3.14
N LEU A 290 -27.89 -0.94 -4.25
CA LEU A 290 -26.51 -0.89 -4.73
C LEU A 290 -25.59 -0.16 -3.75
N TYR A 291 -26.04 0.97 -3.18
CA TYR A 291 -25.29 1.67 -2.13
C TYR A 291 -25.10 0.81 -0.89
N ALA A 292 -26.16 0.15 -0.40
CA ALA A 292 -26.06 -0.73 0.76
C ALA A 292 -25.07 -1.88 0.53
N ALA A 293 -25.13 -2.51 -0.65
CA ALA A 293 -24.17 -3.53 -1.05
C ALA A 293 -22.73 -3.00 -1.15
N PHE A 294 -22.56 -1.77 -1.63
CA PHE A 294 -21.25 -1.10 -1.67
C PHE A 294 -20.71 -0.78 -0.28
N GLU A 295 -21.54 -0.24 0.63
CA GLU A 295 -21.18 0.08 2.01
C GLU A 295 -20.74 -1.18 2.77
N THR A 296 -21.59 -2.22 2.79
CA THR A 296 -21.26 -3.51 3.44
C THR A 296 -20.05 -4.17 2.77
N GLY A 297 -19.97 -4.09 1.44
CA GLY A 297 -18.87 -4.64 0.67
C GLY A 297 -17.51 -4.00 0.99
N LEU A 298 -17.49 -2.67 1.09
CA LEU A 298 -16.32 -1.90 1.47
C LEU A 298 -15.84 -2.27 2.89
N GLN A 299 -16.75 -2.32 3.85
CA GLN A 299 -16.44 -2.72 5.22
C GLN A 299 -15.85 -4.13 5.28
N ASN A 300 -16.51 -5.10 4.65
CA ASN A 300 -16.05 -6.49 4.63
C ASN A 300 -14.68 -6.63 3.96
N TYR A 301 -14.47 -5.93 2.84
CA TYR A 301 -13.21 -5.95 2.13
C TYR A 301 -12.08 -5.34 2.96
N LEU A 302 -12.31 -4.24 3.67
CA LEU A 302 -11.28 -3.67 4.52
C LEU A 302 -11.05 -4.55 5.76
N ALA A 303 -12.10 -4.97 6.45
CA ALA A 303 -12.02 -5.81 7.66
C ALA A 303 -11.08 -7.01 7.51
N GLN A 304 -10.98 -7.62 6.31
CA GLN A 304 -10.10 -8.76 6.05
C GLN A 304 -8.61 -8.49 6.38
N PHE A 305 -8.13 -7.24 6.24
CA PHE A 305 -6.73 -6.89 6.48
C PHE A 305 -6.39 -6.78 7.98
N GLY A 306 -7.40 -6.71 8.85
CA GLY A 306 -7.23 -6.77 10.30
C GLY A 306 -7.28 -8.20 10.85
N THR A 307 -7.53 -9.21 10.00
CA THR A 307 -7.71 -10.59 10.44
C THR A 307 -6.38 -11.30 10.67
N GLU A 308 -6.33 -12.18 11.67
CA GLU A 308 -5.14 -13.02 11.96
C GLU A 308 -4.64 -13.82 10.72
N PRO A 309 -5.52 -14.41 9.86
CA PRO A 309 -5.07 -15.06 8.63
C PRO A 309 -4.38 -14.14 7.64
N PHE A 310 -4.75 -12.85 7.58
CA PHE A 310 -4.04 -11.86 6.78
C PHE A 310 -2.71 -11.49 7.45
N LEU A 311 -2.75 -11.05 8.71
CA LEU A 311 -1.58 -10.57 9.44
C LEU A 311 -0.47 -11.63 9.48
N SER A 312 -0.77 -12.85 9.94
CA SER A 312 0.19 -13.96 9.99
C SER A 312 0.87 -14.29 8.65
N ARG A 313 0.24 -13.96 7.51
CA ARG A 313 0.75 -14.25 6.15
C ARG A 313 1.30 -13.02 5.42
N ALA A 314 0.94 -11.81 5.85
CA ALA A 314 1.38 -10.57 5.24
C ALA A 314 2.55 -9.94 6.01
N SER A 315 2.65 -10.14 7.32
CA SER A 315 3.68 -9.52 8.18
C SER A 315 4.79 -10.48 8.64
N SER A 316 4.87 -11.68 8.06
CA SER A 316 5.90 -12.65 8.49
C SER A 316 7.32 -12.19 8.09
N VAL A 317 8.27 -12.40 9.00
CA VAL A 317 9.69 -12.14 8.73
C VAL A 317 10.28 -13.34 8.00
N PRO A 318 11.20 -13.17 7.02
CA PRO A 318 12.00 -14.27 6.52
C PRO A 318 12.61 -15.07 7.67
N ASN A 319 12.47 -16.39 7.66
CA ASN A 319 13.12 -17.24 8.65
C ASN A 319 14.60 -17.44 8.30
N THR A 320 15.36 -16.34 8.31
CA THR A 320 16.78 -16.25 7.94
C THR A 320 17.50 -15.32 8.92
N THR A 321 18.83 -15.45 9.00
CA THR A 321 19.66 -14.51 9.77
C THR A 321 19.89 -13.19 9.04
N ASN A 322 19.81 -13.18 7.72
CA ASN A 322 19.88 -11.95 6.91
C ASN A 322 18.54 -11.19 6.97
N PRO A 323 18.50 -9.95 7.48
CA PRO A 323 17.28 -9.15 7.56
C PRO A 323 16.79 -8.61 6.20
N PHE A 324 17.65 -8.61 5.17
CA PHE A 324 17.33 -8.09 3.84
C PHE A 324 16.87 -9.15 2.85
N ASP A 325 16.58 -10.35 3.33
CA ASP A 325 16.21 -11.48 2.48
C ASP A 325 14.84 -11.31 1.84
N PHE A 326 14.77 -11.58 0.52
CA PHE A 326 13.50 -11.67 -0.17
C PHE A 326 12.67 -12.85 0.33
N ASN A 327 11.50 -12.58 0.89
CA ASN A 327 10.56 -13.64 1.28
C ASN A 327 9.67 -14.07 0.10
N GLU A 328 10.20 -14.95 -0.75
CA GLU A 328 9.49 -15.46 -1.92
C GLU A 328 8.16 -16.13 -1.57
N HIS A 329 8.09 -16.85 -0.45
CA HIS A 329 6.89 -17.55 -0.05
C HIS A 329 5.77 -16.57 0.30
N LEU A 330 6.06 -15.56 1.13
CA LEU A 330 5.08 -14.54 1.46
C LEU A 330 4.67 -13.71 0.26
N ASN A 331 5.63 -13.30 -0.58
CA ASN A 331 5.34 -12.60 -1.82
C ASN A 331 4.33 -13.41 -2.67
N SER A 332 4.63 -14.69 -2.88
CA SER A 332 3.76 -15.57 -3.67
C SER A 332 2.39 -15.77 -3.04
N GLU A 333 2.31 -15.96 -1.72
CA GLU A 333 1.04 -16.10 -1.01
C GLU A 333 0.22 -14.81 -1.05
N PHE A 334 0.87 -13.66 -0.83
CA PHE A 334 0.24 -12.35 -0.85
C PHE A 334 -0.36 -12.06 -2.23
N LEU A 335 0.44 -12.15 -3.29
CA LEU A 335 -0.03 -11.93 -4.66
C LEU A 335 -1.07 -12.96 -5.12
N ARG A 336 -1.12 -14.14 -4.50
CA ARG A 336 -2.10 -15.19 -4.84
C ARG A 336 -3.44 -14.98 -4.15
N LYS A 337 -3.43 -14.49 -2.91
CA LYS A 337 -4.62 -14.42 -2.06
C LYS A 337 -5.23 -13.03 -1.98
N TRP A 338 -4.39 -12.00 -2.01
CA TRP A 338 -4.77 -10.62 -1.68
C TRP A 338 -4.60 -9.65 -2.84
N VAL A 339 -4.13 -10.14 -4.00
CA VAL A 339 -4.12 -9.39 -5.27
C VAL A 339 -4.94 -10.16 -6.30
N LEU A 340 -6.15 -9.69 -6.56
CA LEU A 340 -7.18 -10.43 -7.28
C LEU A 340 -7.18 -10.13 -8.77
N VAL A 341 -7.18 -8.84 -9.13
CA VAL A 341 -7.20 -8.39 -10.53
C VAL A 341 -6.10 -7.40 -10.86
N TYR A 342 -5.60 -6.63 -9.89
CA TYR A 342 -4.63 -5.58 -10.18
C TYR A 342 -3.34 -6.13 -10.81
N ARG A 343 -3.08 -5.76 -12.08
CA ARG A 343 -1.96 -6.24 -12.91
C ARG A 343 -1.87 -7.77 -13.05
N ARG A 344 -2.97 -8.48 -12.85
CA ARG A 344 -3.04 -9.92 -13.11
C ARG A 344 -3.38 -10.14 -14.57
N SER A 345 -2.83 -11.16 -15.19
CA SER A 345 -3.29 -11.56 -16.53
C SER A 345 -4.59 -12.37 -16.45
N MET A 346 -4.75 -13.12 -15.35
CA MET A 346 -5.92 -13.95 -15.06
C MET A 346 -6.35 -13.77 -13.60
N ALA A 347 -7.66 -13.62 -13.39
CA ALA A 347 -8.28 -13.66 -12.07
C ALA A 347 -8.83 -15.06 -11.79
N VAL A 348 -8.78 -15.49 -10.53
CA VAL A 348 -9.30 -16.79 -10.08
C VAL A 348 -10.57 -16.56 -9.28
N MET A 349 -11.70 -17.00 -9.82
CA MET A 349 -13.02 -16.81 -9.24
C MET A 349 -13.51 -18.09 -8.54
N SER A 350 -14.17 -17.92 -7.38
CA SER A 350 -15.01 -18.98 -6.81
C SER A 350 -16.27 -19.17 -7.66
N ALA A 351 -16.93 -20.32 -7.56
CA ALA A 351 -18.20 -20.57 -8.26
C ALA A 351 -19.24 -19.48 -7.93
N LYS A 352 -19.37 -19.08 -6.65
CA LYS A 352 -20.28 -18.01 -6.22
C LYS A 352 -19.97 -16.67 -6.92
N LEU A 353 -18.71 -16.24 -6.93
CA LEU A 353 -18.33 -14.96 -7.55
C LEU A 353 -18.45 -15.02 -9.07
N TYR A 354 -18.06 -16.13 -9.70
CA TYR A 354 -18.23 -16.31 -11.14
C TYR A 354 -19.72 -16.24 -11.54
N ASN A 355 -20.58 -16.98 -10.84
CA ASN A 355 -22.01 -16.98 -11.11
C ASN A 355 -22.62 -15.59 -10.87
N PHE A 356 -22.17 -14.86 -9.85
CA PHE A 356 -22.59 -13.46 -9.61
C PHE A 356 -22.34 -12.56 -10.83
N TYR A 357 -21.21 -12.73 -11.52
CA TYR A 357 -20.87 -11.98 -12.73
C TYR A 357 -21.63 -12.49 -13.94
N ALA A 358 -21.64 -13.80 -14.16
CA ALA A 358 -22.29 -14.44 -15.29
C ALA A 358 -23.81 -14.21 -15.28
N SER A 359 -24.45 -14.24 -14.11
CA SER A 359 -25.89 -14.01 -13.96
C SER A 359 -26.31 -12.58 -14.30
N ARG A 360 -25.37 -11.63 -14.25
CA ARG A 360 -25.57 -10.20 -14.55
C ARG A 360 -25.06 -9.80 -15.94
N GLY A 361 -24.66 -10.76 -16.76
CA GLY A 361 -24.13 -10.50 -18.10
C GLY A 361 -22.82 -9.72 -18.11
N LEU A 362 -22.08 -9.63 -16.99
CA LEU A 362 -20.88 -8.82 -16.90
C LEU A 362 -19.73 -9.34 -17.79
N PHE A 363 -19.79 -10.61 -18.20
CA PHE A 363 -18.84 -11.20 -19.15
C PHE A 363 -19.30 -11.12 -20.61
N ASP A 364 -20.53 -10.73 -20.88
CA ASP A 364 -21.09 -10.67 -22.23
C ASP A 364 -20.80 -9.30 -22.85
N GLU A 365 -19.99 -9.30 -23.91
CA GLU A 365 -19.58 -8.08 -24.63
C GLU A 365 -20.74 -7.38 -25.34
N ASN A 366 -21.87 -8.05 -25.55
CA ASN A 366 -23.05 -7.46 -26.17
C ASN A 366 -24.03 -6.87 -25.16
N HIS A 367 -23.92 -7.24 -23.89
CA HIS A 367 -24.77 -6.73 -22.82
C HIS A 367 -24.37 -5.32 -22.38
N ILE A 368 -25.35 -4.47 -22.07
CA ILE A 368 -25.13 -3.14 -21.47
C ILE A 368 -25.40 -3.25 -19.97
N ILE A 369 -24.42 -2.87 -19.14
CA ILE A 369 -24.52 -2.95 -17.68
C ILE A 369 -25.77 -2.23 -17.18
N GLY A 370 -26.57 -2.92 -16.36
CA GLY A 370 -27.83 -2.40 -15.79
C GLY A 370 -29.05 -2.66 -16.67
N GLY A 371 -28.88 -3.15 -17.90
CA GLY A 371 -29.98 -3.61 -18.74
C GLY A 371 -30.55 -4.95 -18.30
N ALA A 372 -31.69 -5.34 -18.88
CA ALA A 372 -32.22 -6.70 -18.72
C ALA A 372 -31.24 -7.73 -19.29
N TYR A 373 -31.03 -8.83 -18.57
CA TYR A 373 -30.15 -9.91 -18.99
C TYR A 373 -30.74 -11.25 -18.59
N VAL A 374 -30.77 -12.20 -19.53
CA VAL A 374 -31.15 -13.58 -19.26
C VAL A 374 -29.87 -14.43 -19.28
N PRO A 375 -29.42 -14.95 -18.13
CA PRO A 375 -28.20 -15.71 -18.10
C PRO A 375 -28.37 -17.06 -18.76
N ASN A 376 -27.40 -17.44 -19.58
CA ASN A 376 -27.29 -18.81 -20.04
C ASN A 376 -27.06 -19.74 -18.83
N CYS A 377 -27.98 -20.64 -18.51
CA CYS A 377 -27.85 -21.52 -17.36
C CYS A 377 -26.65 -22.47 -17.47
N ASN A 378 -26.23 -22.82 -18.70
CA ASN A 378 -25.14 -23.76 -18.97
C ASN A 378 -23.75 -23.19 -18.63
N GLN A 379 -23.60 -21.87 -18.52
CA GLN A 379 -22.35 -21.26 -18.05
C GLN A 379 -22.24 -21.21 -16.53
N LEU A 380 -23.34 -21.40 -15.78
CA LEU A 380 -23.32 -21.31 -14.33
C LEU A 380 -22.64 -22.53 -13.72
N LEU A 381 -21.82 -22.30 -12.70
CA LEU A 381 -21.07 -23.33 -12.01
C LEU A 381 -21.85 -23.84 -10.80
N ASP A 382 -21.73 -25.14 -10.51
CA ASP A 382 -22.23 -25.70 -9.26
C ASP A 382 -21.49 -25.10 -8.05
N ILE A 383 -22.22 -24.39 -7.19
CA ILE A 383 -21.67 -23.71 -6.01
C ILE A 383 -21.20 -24.68 -4.92
N ASN A 384 -21.70 -25.92 -4.91
CA ASN A 384 -21.35 -26.94 -3.93
C ASN A 384 -20.02 -27.63 -4.29
N ARG A 385 -19.60 -27.54 -5.55
CA ARG A 385 -18.30 -28.06 -5.97
C ARG A 385 -17.22 -27.01 -5.73
N ARG A 386 -16.04 -27.46 -5.28
CA ARG A 386 -14.84 -26.61 -5.15
C ARG A 386 -14.21 -26.30 -6.51
N VAL A 387 -15.00 -25.75 -7.43
CA VAL A 387 -14.55 -25.33 -8.76
C VAL A 387 -13.98 -23.91 -8.67
N ARG A 388 -12.86 -23.69 -9.36
CA ARG A 388 -12.29 -22.37 -9.58
C ARG A 388 -12.28 -22.09 -11.06
N LYS A 389 -12.72 -20.90 -11.46
CA LYS A 389 -12.70 -20.45 -12.85
C LYS A 389 -11.61 -19.41 -13.03
N TYR A 390 -10.82 -19.57 -14.08
CA TYR A 390 -9.87 -18.56 -14.51
C TYR A 390 -10.54 -17.67 -15.54
N VAL A 391 -10.52 -16.36 -15.32
CA VAL A 391 -11.05 -15.36 -16.26
C VAL A 391 -9.96 -14.37 -16.64
N PRO A 392 -9.90 -13.92 -17.90
CA PRO A 392 -8.93 -12.92 -18.32
C PRO A 392 -9.22 -11.57 -17.64
N VAL A 393 -8.16 -10.85 -17.34
CA VAL A 393 -8.23 -9.47 -16.85
C VAL A 393 -7.91 -8.53 -18.00
N PHE A 394 -8.59 -7.40 -18.01
CA PHE A 394 -8.43 -6.32 -18.96
C PHE A 394 -7.96 -5.06 -18.23
N PHE A 395 -7.06 -4.33 -18.88
CA PHE A 395 -6.69 -2.98 -18.50
C PHE A 395 -7.56 -1.99 -19.27
N CYS A 396 -8.24 -1.13 -18.54
CA CYS A 396 -8.92 0.05 -19.07
C CYS A 396 -7.91 1.17 -19.18
N GLU A 397 -7.75 1.72 -20.38
CA GLU A 397 -6.76 2.76 -20.66
C GLU A 397 -7.06 4.08 -19.92
N ASP A 398 -6.14 5.03 -20.07
CA ASP A 398 -6.35 6.38 -19.58
C ASP A 398 -7.61 6.98 -20.21
N PRO A 399 -8.34 7.83 -19.48
CA PRO A 399 -8.02 8.37 -18.15
C PRO A 399 -8.46 7.51 -16.94
N LEU A 400 -8.99 6.30 -17.16
CA LEU A 400 -9.48 5.45 -16.07
C LEU A 400 -8.36 4.64 -15.39
N ALA A 401 -7.41 4.11 -16.17
CA ALA A 401 -6.24 3.36 -15.70
C ALA A 401 -6.57 2.25 -14.68
N ALA A 402 -7.47 1.35 -15.06
CA ALA A 402 -8.08 0.35 -14.17
C ALA A 402 -7.91 -1.09 -14.65
N TYR A 403 -8.09 -2.04 -13.75
CA TYR A 403 -8.07 -3.48 -14.04
C TYR A 403 -9.45 -4.07 -13.73
N THR A 404 -10.02 -4.81 -14.69
CA THR A 404 -11.34 -5.42 -14.53
C THR A 404 -11.45 -6.73 -15.31
N VAL A 405 -12.39 -7.58 -14.89
CA VAL A 405 -12.81 -8.77 -15.65
C VAL A 405 -14.13 -8.54 -16.40
N ILE A 406 -14.73 -7.35 -16.24
CA ILE A 406 -16.02 -6.98 -16.85
C ILE A 406 -15.80 -6.60 -18.31
N ARG A 407 -16.54 -7.28 -19.19
CA ARG A 407 -16.50 -7.08 -20.64
C ARG A 407 -17.78 -6.46 -21.20
N ALA A 408 -18.86 -6.46 -20.43
CA ALA A 408 -20.10 -5.77 -20.79
C ALA A 408 -19.85 -4.31 -21.22
N LYS A 409 -20.70 -3.82 -22.11
CA LYS A 409 -20.73 -2.42 -22.56
C LYS A 409 -21.19 -1.55 -21.40
N ILE A 410 -20.57 -0.40 -21.28
CA ILE A 410 -21.03 0.62 -20.33
C ILE A 410 -22.21 1.39 -20.95
N PRO A 411 -23.14 1.89 -20.13
CA PRO A 411 -24.14 2.85 -20.58
C PRO A 411 -23.48 4.15 -21.10
N ARG A 412 -23.98 4.68 -22.23
CA ARG A 412 -23.39 5.84 -22.91
C ARG A 412 -23.36 7.08 -22.02
N GLU A 413 -24.38 7.24 -21.19
CA GLU A 413 -24.56 8.35 -20.26
C GLU A 413 -23.55 8.38 -19.11
N TRP A 414 -22.71 7.34 -18.96
CA TRP A 414 -21.60 7.35 -18.01
C TRP A 414 -20.42 8.19 -18.50
N GLY A 415 -20.29 8.42 -19.81
CA GLY A 415 -19.25 9.28 -20.39
C GLY A 415 -17.82 8.81 -20.13
N CYS A 416 -17.60 7.51 -19.91
CA CYS A 416 -16.31 6.91 -19.58
C CYS A 416 -15.99 5.73 -20.50
N ASP A 417 -16.22 5.89 -21.81
CA ASP A 417 -15.92 4.84 -22.79
C ASP A 417 -14.41 4.81 -23.03
N VAL A 418 -13.77 3.79 -22.49
CA VAL A 418 -12.31 3.59 -22.57
C VAL A 418 -12.02 2.24 -23.20
N SER A 419 -11.02 2.25 -24.09
CA SER A 419 -10.44 1.05 -24.67
C SER A 419 -10.01 0.08 -23.58
N ARG A 420 -10.20 -1.21 -23.87
CA ARG A 420 -9.85 -2.32 -22.97
C ARG A 420 -8.88 -3.23 -23.68
N THR A 421 -7.68 -3.37 -23.10
CA THR A 421 -6.65 -4.27 -23.60
C THR A 421 -6.48 -5.44 -22.65
N ARG A 422 -6.32 -6.65 -23.18
CA ARG A 422 -6.09 -7.83 -22.34
C ARG A 422 -4.74 -7.71 -21.67
N VAL A 423 -4.68 -7.95 -20.36
CA VAL A 423 -3.41 -7.98 -19.63
C VAL A 423 -2.66 -9.26 -19.97
N VAL A 424 -1.52 -9.12 -20.62
CA VAL A 424 -0.67 -10.26 -21.02
C VAL A 424 0.34 -10.61 -19.93
N ASP A 425 0.94 -9.60 -19.30
CA ASP A 425 1.93 -9.79 -18.25
C ASP A 425 1.31 -9.80 -16.87
N ASP A 426 1.61 -10.85 -16.10
CA ASP A 426 1.18 -10.98 -14.71
C ASP A 426 2.13 -10.20 -13.78
N ILE A 427 1.57 -9.63 -12.72
CA ILE A 427 2.25 -8.90 -11.64
C ILE A 427 3.53 -9.58 -11.13
N LYS A 428 3.61 -10.91 -11.20
CA LYS A 428 4.79 -11.69 -10.80
C LYS A 428 6.05 -11.37 -11.63
N ARG A 429 5.87 -10.86 -12.86
CA ARG A 429 6.95 -10.47 -13.78
C ARG A 429 7.42 -9.04 -13.59
N PHE A 430 6.64 -8.19 -12.92
CA PHE A 430 6.91 -6.76 -12.77
C PHE A 430 7.97 -6.43 -11.72
N THR A 431 9.00 -7.27 -11.59
CA THR A 431 10.09 -7.04 -10.64
C THR A 431 10.67 -5.64 -10.85
N TYR A 432 10.76 -4.86 -9.77
CA TYR A 432 11.30 -3.48 -9.71
C TYR A 432 10.45 -2.33 -10.28
N SER A 433 9.29 -2.60 -10.88
CA SER A 433 8.45 -1.52 -11.44
C SER A 433 7.32 -1.08 -10.52
N THR A 434 6.91 -1.92 -9.57
CA THR A 434 5.81 -1.62 -8.64
C THR A 434 5.96 -2.41 -7.35
N THR A 435 5.79 -1.71 -6.23
CA THR A 435 5.84 -2.27 -4.89
C THR A 435 4.44 -2.65 -4.43
N ILE A 436 4.17 -3.95 -4.29
CA ILE A 436 2.89 -4.49 -3.81
C ILE A 436 3.15 -5.58 -2.78
N GLY A 437 2.66 -5.36 -1.56
CA GLY A 437 2.91 -6.24 -0.43
C GLY A 437 4.28 -6.05 0.21
N THR A 438 4.49 -6.70 1.34
CA THR A 438 5.61 -6.46 2.27
C THR A 438 6.97 -6.92 1.76
N ALA A 439 7.01 -7.80 0.77
CA ALA A 439 8.26 -8.35 0.23
C ALA A 439 8.79 -7.57 -0.99
N GLN A 440 7.96 -6.77 -1.67
CA GLN A 440 8.30 -6.14 -2.96
C GLN A 440 8.96 -4.76 -2.84
N PHE A 441 9.61 -4.49 -1.72
CA PHE A 441 10.42 -3.29 -1.58
C PHE A 441 11.79 -3.49 -2.21
N ARG A 442 12.41 -2.38 -2.64
CA ARG A 442 13.67 -2.38 -3.37
C ARG A 442 14.75 -3.23 -2.70
N VAL A 443 15.00 -3.03 -1.41
CA VAL A 443 16.08 -3.70 -0.67
C VAL A 443 15.90 -5.23 -0.65
N PRO A 444 14.74 -5.78 -0.22
CA PRO A 444 14.50 -7.21 -0.37
C PRO A 444 14.54 -7.70 -1.83
N LEU A 445 13.96 -6.97 -2.79
CA LEU A 445 13.96 -7.37 -4.21
C LEU A 445 15.36 -7.44 -4.81
N ASP A 446 16.23 -6.52 -4.43
CA ASP A 446 17.64 -6.50 -4.82
C ASP A 446 18.36 -7.76 -4.30
N ASN A 447 17.97 -8.27 -3.12
CA ASN A 447 18.44 -9.55 -2.58
C ASN A 447 17.66 -10.78 -3.06
N ARG A 448 16.73 -10.64 -4.00
CA ARG A 448 16.06 -11.80 -4.63
C ARG A 448 17.05 -12.47 -5.59
N PRO A 449 17.36 -13.77 -5.42
CA PRO A 449 18.18 -14.48 -6.39
C PRO A 449 17.53 -14.50 -7.77
N PHE A 450 18.30 -14.14 -8.81
CA PHE A 450 17.92 -14.22 -10.22
C PHE A 450 18.53 -15.49 -10.82
N PHE A 451 17.68 -16.32 -11.42
CA PHE A 451 18.09 -17.59 -12.03
C PHE A 451 17.94 -17.61 -13.55
N HIS A 452 17.73 -16.44 -14.17
CA HIS A 452 17.53 -16.33 -15.62
C HIS A 452 18.77 -16.73 -16.44
N ASP A 453 19.98 -16.43 -15.94
CA ASP A 453 21.22 -16.51 -16.72
C ASP A 453 22.17 -17.62 -16.23
N LYS A 454 21.65 -18.62 -15.54
CA LYS A 454 22.47 -19.65 -14.88
C LYS A 454 22.58 -20.92 -15.72
N GLU A 455 23.83 -21.35 -15.95
CA GLU A 455 24.09 -22.67 -16.50
C GLU A 455 23.56 -23.78 -15.57
N PRO A 456 22.96 -24.85 -16.14
CA PRO A 456 22.38 -25.99 -15.40
C PRO A 456 23.33 -26.66 -14.38
N GLY A 457 24.65 -26.45 -14.48
CA GLY A 457 25.68 -27.05 -13.61
C GLY A 457 25.86 -26.39 -12.23
N THR A 458 25.26 -25.23 -11.96
CA THR A 458 25.38 -24.54 -10.63
C THR A 458 24.49 -25.14 -9.53
N LEU A 459 23.79 -26.24 -9.84
CA LEU A 459 22.91 -26.94 -8.91
C LEU A 459 23.74 -27.87 -8.00
N ILE A 460 23.72 -27.61 -6.70
CA ILE A 460 24.25 -28.55 -5.70
C ILE A 460 23.42 -29.83 -5.79
N ILE A 461 24.03 -30.89 -6.34
CA ILE A 461 23.45 -32.24 -6.37
C ILE A 461 23.46 -32.76 -4.93
N GLY A 462 22.30 -32.82 -4.28
CA GLY A 462 22.18 -33.32 -2.91
C GLY A 462 20.94 -32.86 -2.15
N ARG A 463 20.77 -33.36 -0.92
CA ARG A 463 19.70 -32.93 -0.02
C ARG A 463 19.93 -31.46 0.35
N PRO A 464 18.98 -30.55 0.13
CA PRO A 464 19.17 -29.14 0.44
C PRO A 464 19.45 -28.97 1.93
N ARG A 465 20.53 -28.25 2.27
CA ARG A 465 20.83 -27.87 3.66
C ARG A 465 19.64 -27.12 4.24
N ILE A 466 19.24 -27.48 5.44
CA ILE A 466 18.17 -26.79 6.17
C ILE A 466 18.84 -25.74 7.04
N GLU A 467 18.50 -24.48 6.80
CA GLU A 467 18.91 -23.36 7.66
C GLU A 467 17.97 -23.35 8.88
N ARG A 468 18.52 -23.74 10.04
CA ARG A 468 17.83 -23.67 11.33
C ARG A 468 18.30 -22.40 12.03
N THR A 469 17.39 -21.45 12.18
CA THR A 469 17.64 -20.17 12.85
C THR A 469 17.35 -20.21 14.35
N GLY A 470 16.75 -21.29 14.85
CA GLY A 470 16.19 -21.36 16.21
C GLY A 470 14.88 -20.60 16.39
N LYS A 471 14.43 -19.83 15.39
CA LYS A 471 13.17 -19.08 15.44
C LYS A 471 11.97 -20.00 15.17
N VAL A 472 10.83 -19.68 15.79
CA VAL A 472 9.55 -20.38 15.57
C VAL A 472 9.17 -20.31 14.09
N GLY A 473 8.68 -21.43 13.55
CA GLY A 473 8.21 -21.54 12.17
C GLY A 473 9.03 -22.54 11.34
N ARG A 474 8.68 -22.66 10.06
CA ARG A 474 9.29 -23.66 9.18
C ARG A 474 10.74 -23.23 8.85
N PRO A 475 11.75 -24.09 9.11
CA PRO A 475 13.12 -23.81 8.70
C PRO A 475 13.24 -23.60 7.20
N ARG A 476 14.12 -22.69 6.77
CA ARG A 476 14.34 -22.48 5.34
C ARG A 476 15.09 -23.68 4.77
N LYS A 477 14.49 -24.35 3.79
CA LYS A 477 15.19 -25.34 2.98
C LYS A 477 16.09 -24.62 1.98
N GLY A 478 17.28 -25.15 1.72
CA GLY A 478 18.12 -24.72 0.60
C GLY A 478 17.42 -24.85 -0.75
N LEU A 479 18.07 -24.35 -1.79
CA LEU A 479 17.58 -24.47 -3.17
C LEU A 479 17.78 -25.91 -3.64
N SER A 480 16.67 -26.63 -3.88
CA SER A 480 16.71 -27.88 -4.66
C SER A 480 16.51 -27.59 -6.14
N LYS A 481 16.93 -28.49 -7.04
CA LYS A 481 16.61 -28.42 -8.48
C LYS A 481 15.13 -28.15 -8.73
N LYS A 482 14.23 -28.94 -8.12
CA LYS A 482 12.77 -28.75 -8.23
C LYS A 482 12.30 -27.36 -7.77
N ARG A 483 12.89 -26.82 -6.70
CA ARG A 483 12.55 -25.49 -6.21
C ARG A 483 13.07 -24.42 -7.14
N LEU A 484 14.28 -24.57 -7.67
CA LEU A 484 14.88 -23.63 -8.60
C LEU A 484 14.08 -23.58 -9.91
N LEU A 485 13.70 -24.73 -10.48
CA LEU A 485 12.81 -24.80 -11.65
C LEU A 485 11.48 -24.09 -11.36
N LYS A 486 10.87 -24.34 -10.19
CA LYS A 486 9.64 -23.63 -9.80
C LYS A 486 9.85 -22.12 -9.65
N LEU A 487 10.99 -21.67 -9.13
CA LEU A 487 11.30 -20.24 -9.02
C LEU A 487 11.53 -19.63 -10.39
N TYR A 488 12.23 -20.33 -11.28
CA TYR A 488 12.39 -19.96 -12.67
C TYR A 488 11.02 -19.83 -13.36
N ASP A 489 10.13 -20.80 -13.21
CA ASP A 489 8.76 -20.72 -13.76
C ASP A 489 7.98 -19.52 -13.22
N VAL A 490 8.14 -19.20 -11.93
CA VAL A 490 7.46 -18.06 -11.30
C VAL A 490 8.05 -16.73 -11.76
N GLN A 491 9.37 -16.64 -11.95
CA GLN A 491 10.08 -15.43 -12.37
C GLN A 491 9.91 -15.17 -13.87
N THR A 492 10.03 -16.21 -14.70
CA THR A 492 10.02 -16.11 -16.16
C THR A 492 8.61 -16.29 -16.75
N GLY A 493 7.73 -17.01 -16.05
CA GLY A 493 6.47 -17.50 -16.59
C GLY A 493 6.64 -18.53 -17.72
N ARG A 494 7.85 -19.07 -17.93
CA ARG A 494 8.15 -20.17 -18.86
C ARG A 494 8.38 -21.43 -18.03
N LYS A 495 7.83 -22.56 -18.45
CA LYS A 495 8.22 -23.85 -17.86
C LYS A 495 9.69 -24.09 -18.18
N ALA A 496 10.52 -24.27 -17.17
CA ALA A 496 11.87 -24.75 -17.35
C ALA A 496 11.81 -26.16 -17.96
N VAL A 497 12.46 -26.33 -19.12
CA VAL A 497 12.57 -27.62 -19.83
C VAL A 497 13.62 -28.49 -19.15
#